data_AF-A0A194SBY9-F1
#
_entry.id   AF-A0A194SBY9-F1
#
_cell.length_a   1.000
_cell.length_b   1.000
_cell.length_c   1.000
_cell.angle_alpha   90.00
_cell.angle_beta   90.00
_cell.angle_gamma   90.00
#
_symmetry.space_group_name_H-M   'P 1'
#
loop_
_entity.id
_entity.type
_entity.pdbx_description
1 polymer ?
#
loop_
_entity_poly.entity_id
_entity_poly.type
_entity_poly.pdbx_seq_one_letter_code
_entity_poly.pdbx_strand_id
1 'polypeptide(L)'
;MPPSRNHLYHSLSPLILLAAFLVSLLAFLAPTPILSDRVSLLEVTTGVSRAAKARRWIAPDDSIARAYSYTSHGFVKRAKKANSSSTATTVPVTVKIGPLGACYTNLTTLDQSCMSPSFTPIFVDLYDDVLKLPSPLAAALPQQFPLTTTALFVSLALIAVQFLAVVLSSASMHASKKLALVNKRQPTLRKAATVCGAVGLVVGLAATGALRVDLGKAVDAAAKVDNVQAKLGPGFNQLFAALALQAVAVALLVAEAFTSK
;
A
#
# COMPACT_ATOMS: atom_id res chain seq x y z
N MET A 1 20.37 48.36 -9.19
CA MET A 1 19.31 47.58 -8.52
C MET A 1 19.11 46.29 -9.30
N PRO A 2 19.51 45.11 -8.80
CA PRO A 2 19.25 43.84 -9.51
C PRO A 2 17.94 43.21 -8.99
N PRO A 3 16.83 43.25 -9.75
CA PRO A 3 15.52 42.80 -9.29
C PRO A 3 15.03 41.61 -10.12
N SER A 4 15.78 40.49 -10.17
CA SER A 4 15.35 39.34 -11.00
C SER A 4 15.48 37.93 -10.39
N ARG A 5 16.20 37.73 -9.27
CA ARG A 5 16.37 36.37 -8.71
C ARG A 5 15.19 35.88 -7.85
N ASN A 6 14.34 36.78 -7.35
CA ASN A 6 13.26 36.40 -6.42
C ASN A 6 12.05 35.76 -7.12
N HIS A 7 11.88 35.96 -8.43
CA HIS A 7 10.74 35.41 -9.17
C HIS A 7 10.79 33.88 -9.35
N LEU A 8 11.98 33.27 -9.37
CA LEU A 8 12.13 31.82 -9.55
C LEU A 8 11.63 31.02 -8.34
N TYR A 9 11.86 31.50 -7.11
CA TYR A 9 11.47 30.79 -5.89
C TYR A 9 9.95 30.71 -5.70
N HIS A 10 9.24 31.77 -6.12
CA HIS A 10 7.79 31.86 -5.99
C HIS A 10 7.04 30.88 -6.89
N SER A 11 7.56 30.59 -8.09
CA SER A 11 6.92 29.63 -9.01
C SER A 11 7.38 28.18 -8.78
N LEU A 12 8.62 27.99 -8.34
CA LEU A 12 9.18 26.65 -8.13
C LEU A 12 8.60 25.95 -6.89
N SER A 13 8.45 26.68 -5.77
CA SER A 13 8.01 26.08 -4.49
C SER A 13 6.62 25.41 -4.56
N PRO A 14 5.58 26.03 -5.16
CA PRO A 14 4.28 25.39 -5.34
C PRO A 14 4.36 24.11 -6.19
N LEU A 15 5.19 24.09 -7.23
CA LEU A 15 5.34 22.93 -8.11
C LEU A 15 6.01 21.76 -7.39
N ILE A 16 7.07 22.02 -6.62
CA ILE A 16 7.74 20.99 -5.82
C ILE A 16 6.79 20.44 -4.75
N LEU A 17 6.00 21.30 -4.08
CA LEU A 17 5.01 20.87 -3.09
C LEU A 17 3.87 20.06 -3.71
N LEU A 18 3.41 20.43 -4.91
CA LEU A 18 2.42 19.66 -5.64
C LEU A 18 2.96 18.26 -5.98
N ALA A 19 4.19 18.17 -6.48
CA ALA A 19 4.83 16.90 -6.77
C ALA A 19 5.00 16.05 -5.49
N ALA A 20 5.49 16.65 -4.39
CA ALA A 20 5.61 15.98 -3.09
C ALA A 20 4.25 15.46 -2.59
N PHE A 21 3.19 16.26 -2.72
CA PHE A 21 1.83 15.88 -2.33
C PHE A 21 1.31 14.72 -3.16
N LEU A 22 1.40 14.79 -4.50
CA LEU A 22 0.92 13.75 -5.39
C LEU A 22 1.66 12.42 -5.20
N VAL A 23 3.00 12.45 -5.08
CA VAL A 23 3.79 11.24 -4.84
C VAL A 23 3.47 10.64 -3.47
N SER A 24 3.37 11.45 -2.42
CA SER A 24 2.94 10.98 -1.09
C SER A 24 1.54 10.38 -1.12
N LEU A 25 0.58 11.04 -1.79
CA LEU A 25 -0.80 10.59 -1.90
C LEU A 25 -0.88 9.23 -2.63
N LEU A 26 -0.17 9.08 -3.76
CA LEU A 26 -0.13 7.83 -4.51
C LEU A 26 0.51 6.69 -3.70
N ALA A 27 1.59 6.98 -2.97
CA ALA A 27 2.23 5.99 -2.11
C ALA A 27 1.37 5.62 -0.89
N PHE A 28 0.61 6.57 -0.34
CA PHE A 28 -0.33 6.35 0.75
C PHE A 28 -1.54 5.51 0.32
N LEU A 29 -2.04 5.77 -0.89
CA LEU A 29 -3.12 5.02 -1.54
C LEU A 29 -2.66 3.69 -2.14
N ALA A 30 -1.40 3.28 -2.02
CA ALA A 30 -0.96 2.00 -2.53
C ALA A 30 -1.14 0.88 -1.49
N PRO A 31 -1.48 -0.37 -1.84
CA PRO A 31 -2.06 -0.86 -3.10
C PRO A 31 -3.59 -0.81 -3.00
N THR A 32 -4.22 0.35 -3.12
CA THR A 32 -5.69 0.43 -3.33
C THR A 32 -6.00 0.16 -4.82
N PRO A 33 -7.25 -0.07 -5.25
CA PRO A 33 -7.55 -0.76 -6.52
C PRO A 33 -7.08 -0.03 -7.79
N ILE A 34 -6.60 1.20 -7.68
CA ILE A 34 -6.12 1.99 -8.81
C ILE A 34 -4.64 1.67 -9.15
N LEU A 35 -3.81 1.21 -8.19
CA LEU A 35 -2.36 1.01 -8.37
C LEU A 35 -1.81 -0.31 -7.78
N SER A 36 -2.64 -1.35 -7.71
CA SER A 36 -2.30 -2.64 -7.08
C SER A 36 -1.05 -3.34 -7.67
N ASP A 37 -0.68 -3.01 -8.90
CA ASP A 37 0.47 -3.63 -9.59
C ASP A 37 1.78 -2.87 -9.47
N ARG A 38 1.74 -1.58 -9.18
CA ARG A 38 2.93 -0.72 -9.27
C ARG A 38 3.53 -0.38 -7.93
N VAL A 39 2.73 -0.33 -6.88
CA VAL A 39 3.16 0.20 -5.59
C VAL A 39 2.67 -0.69 -4.47
N SER A 40 3.61 -1.21 -3.69
CA SER A 40 3.37 -1.93 -2.44
C SER A 40 4.48 -1.56 -1.47
N LEU A 41 4.22 -1.70 -0.17
CA LEU A 41 5.26 -1.57 0.86
C LEU A 41 5.92 -2.90 1.18
N LEU A 42 5.14 -3.97 1.18
CA LEU A 42 5.59 -5.34 1.37
C LEU A 42 4.93 -6.21 0.30
N GLU A 43 5.72 -7.06 -0.33
CA GLU A 43 5.26 -8.09 -1.26
C GLU A 43 5.73 -9.46 -0.74
N VAL A 44 4.78 -10.37 -0.56
CA VAL A 44 5.01 -11.74 -0.08
C VAL A 44 4.44 -12.68 -1.12
N THR A 45 5.25 -13.61 -1.59
CA THR A 45 4.88 -14.63 -2.56
C THR A 45 5.12 -16.01 -1.95
N THR A 46 4.13 -16.89 -2.00
CA THR A 46 4.24 -18.25 -1.47
C THR A 46 3.40 -19.23 -2.28
N GLY A 47 3.78 -20.50 -2.30
CA GLY A 47 3.00 -21.57 -2.91
C GLY A 47 2.05 -22.20 -1.90
N VAL A 48 0.73 -22.05 -2.09
CA VAL A 48 -0.26 -22.73 -1.26
C VAL A 48 -0.67 -24.03 -1.92
N SER A 49 -0.55 -25.14 -1.19
CA SER A 49 -0.94 -26.47 -1.67
C SER A 49 -2.46 -26.58 -1.67
N ARG A 50 -3.06 -26.60 -2.87
CA ARG A 50 -4.49 -26.85 -3.02
C ARG A 50 -4.70 -28.35 -3.06
N ALA A 51 -5.45 -28.88 -2.10
CA ALA A 51 -6.07 -30.20 -2.25
C ALA A 51 -7.01 -30.09 -3.46
N ALA A 52 -6.60 -30.65 -4.60
CA ALA A 52 -7.47 -30.79 -5.75
C ALA A 52 -8.68 -31.59 -5.28
N LYS A 53 -9.80 -30.91 -5.03
CA LYS A 53 -11.08 -31.56 -4.82
C LYS A 53 -11.40 -32.18 -6.17
N ALA A 54 -10.92 -33.41 -6.39
CA ALA A 54 -11.24 -34.20 -7.55
C ALA A 54 -12.76 -34.10 -7.66
N ARG A 55 -13.25 -33.43 -8.71
CA ARG A 55 -14.67 -33.50 -9.03
C ARG A 55 -14.89 -34.98 -9.25
N ARG A 56 -15.46 -35.65 -8.23
CA ARG A 56 -16.04 -36.95 -8.41
C ARG A 56 -17.14 -36.67 -9.40
N TRP A 57 -16.86 -36.89 -10.68
CA TRP A 57 -17.86 -36.99 -11.71
C TRP A 57 -18.73 -38.16 -11.27
N ILE A 58 -19.75 -37.85 -10.47
CA ILE A 58 -20.87 -38.75 -10.26
C ILE A 58 -21.54 -38.72 -11.62
N ALA A 59 -21.34 -39.78 -12.40
CA ALA A 59 -22.08 -39.98 -13.63
C ALA A 59 -23.57 -39.80 -13.29
N PRO A 60 -24.29 -38.92 -14.00
CA PRO A 60 -25.73 -38.85 -13.88
C PRO A 60 -26.29 -40.21 -14.28
N ASP A 61 -27.06 -40.81 -13.38
CA ASP A 61 -27.91 -41.98 -13.61
C ASP A 61 -27.25 -43.35 -13.87
N ASP A 62 -26.96 -44.05 -12.77
CA ASP A 62 -26.89 -45.53 -12.71
C ASP A 62 -28.26 -46.22 -12.86
N SER A 63 -29.32 -45.50 -13.26
CA SER A 63 -30.64 -46.09 -13.49
C SER A 63 -30.67 -47.01 -14.72
N ILE A 64 -29.71 -46.88 -15.65
CA ILE A 64 -29.56 -47.77 -16.81
C ILE A 64 -28.69 -49.01 -16.50
N ALA A 65 -27.81 -48.95 -15.50
CA ALA A 65 -26.92 -50.06 -15.14
C ALA A 65 -27.62 -51.20 -14.38
N ARG A 66 -28.83 -50.98 -13.83
CA ARG A 66 -29.61 -52.02 -13.14
C ARG A 66 -30.39 -52.97 -14.06
N ALA A 67 -30.51 -52.68 -15.36
CA ALA A 67 -31.30 -53.52 -16.25
C ALA A 67 -30.58 -54.79 -16.75
N TYR A 68 -29.27 -54.95 -16.50
CA TYR A 68 -28.48 -56.08 -17.03
C TYR A 68 -27.66 -56.87 -16.00
N SER A 69 -27.89 -56.70 -14.69
CA SER A 69 -27.17 -57.47 -13.67
C SER A 69 -28.03 -58.59 -13.06
N TYR A 70 -28.38 -59.58 -13.88
CA TYR A 70 -28.99 -60.83 -13.41
C TYR A 70 -28.22 -62.04 -13.95
N THR A 71 -26.88 -62.00 -13.94
CA THR A 71 -26.02 -63.19 -14.12
C THR A 71 -24.55 -62.80 -13.98
N SER A 72 -23.99 -62.92 -12.78
CA SER A 72 -22.61 -63.41 -12.53
C SER A 72 -22.21 -63.10 -11.09
N HIS A 73 -22.37 -64.11 -10.25
CA HIS A 73 -21.69 -64.17 -8.96
C HIS A 73 -20.24 -64.61 -9.22
N GLY A 74 -19.31 -63.66 -9.25
CA GLY A 74 -17.88 -63.95 -9.29
C GLY A 74 -17.10 -62.76 -9.80
N PHE A 75 -16.09 -62.31 -9.03
CA PHE A 75 -15.22 -61.15 -9.30
C PHE A 75 -15.70 -59.78 -8.81
N VAL A 76 -15.90 -59.62 -7.50
CA VAL A 76 -15.84 -58.29 -6.86
C VAL A 76 -14.92 -58.33 -5.63
N LYS A 77 -13.60 -58.41 -5.84
CA LYS A 77 -12.61 -58.23 -4.76
C LYS A 77 -11.34 -57.45 -5.17
N ARG A 78 -11.36 -56.65 -6.25
CA ARG A 78 -10.12 -55.95 -6.68
C ARG A 78 -10.27 -54.54 -7.25
N ALA A 79 -11.26 -53.75 -6.79
CA ALA A 79 -11.41 -52.36 -7.21
C ALA A 79 -11.55 -51.36 -6.05
N LYS A 80 -10.97 -51.65 -4.87
CA LYS A 80 -11.01 -50.75 -3.70
C LYS A 80 -9.62 -50.27 -3.26
N LYS A 81 -8.72 -50.03 -4.21
CA LYS A 81 -7.41 -49.42 -3.95
C LYS A 81 -6.91 -48.59 -5.13
N ALA A 82 -7.79 -47.84 -5.78
CA ALA A 82 -7.34 -46.68 -6.54
C ALA A 82 -7.04 -45.60 -5.50
N ASN A 83 -5.77 -45.50 -5.11
CA ASN A 83 -5.23 -44.39 -4.35
C ASN A 83 -5.75 -43.09 -4.97
N SER A 84 -6.63 -42.41 -4.27
CA SER A 84 -6.87 -40.99 -4.42
C SER A 84 -5.59 -40.27 -3.99
N SER A 85 -4.53 -40.36 -4.80
CA SER A 85 -3.42 -39.42 -4.73
C SER A 85 -3.98 -38.10 -5.25
N SER A 86 -4.59 -37.32 -4.36
CA SER A 86 -4.84 -35.91 -4.61
C SER A 86 -3.47 -35.26 -4.76
N THR A 87 -2.95 -35.22 -5.99
CA THR A 87 -1.72 -34.50 -6.31
C THR A 87 -1.98 -33.05 -5.94
N ALA A 88 -1.45 -32.61 -4.79
CA ALA A 88 -1.65 -31.26 -4.31
C ALA A 88 -1.00 -30.31 -5.32
N THR A 89 -1.81 -29.51 -6.00
CA THR A 89 -1.30 -28.52 -6.94
C THR A 89 -0.91 -27.30 -6.14
N THR A 90 0.37 -26.96 -6.15
CA THR A 90 0.89 -25.74 -5.53
C THR A 90 0.51 -24.55 -6.40
N VAL A 91 -0.30 -23.64 -5.88
CA VAL A 91 -0.71 -22.41 -6.57
C VAL A 91 0.06 -21.22 -5.99
N PRO A 92 0.71 -20.39 -6.81
CA PRO A 92 1.38 -19.19 -6.32
C PRO A 92 0.35 -18.18 -5.83
N VAL A 93 0.53 -17.72 -4.60
CA VAL A 93 -0.26 -16.69 -3.93
C VAL A 93 0.65 -15.51 -3.65
N THR A 94 0.24 -14.33 -4.12
CA THR A 94 0.94 -13.08 -3.83
C THR A 94 0.09 -12.22 -2.93
N VAL A 95 0.69 -11.64 -1.90
CA VAL A 95 0.09 -10.66 -1.00
C VAL A 95 0.92 -9.38 -1.05
N LYS A 96 0.28 -8.27 -1.42
CA LYS A 96 0.86 -6.93 -1.47
C LYS A 96 0.21 -6.09 -0.39
N ILE A 97 1.00 -5.61 0.56
CA ILE A 97 0.54 -4.81 1.71
C ILE A 97 0.98 -3.37 1.52
N GLY A 98 0.12 -2.42 1.88
CA GLY A 98 0.45 -0.99 1.98
C GLY A 98 -0.26 -0.31 3.15
N PRO A 99 -0.21 1.03 3.23
CA PRO A 99 -0.67 1.75 4.42
C PRO A 99 -2.16 1.55 4.71
N LEU A 100 -3.00 1.50 3.68
CA LEU A 100 -4.45 1.45 3.87
C LEU A 100 -5.06 0.05 3.78
N GLY A 101 -4.27 -0.97 3.46
CA GLY A 101 -4.80 -2.31 3.25
C GLY A 101 -3.85 -3.20 2.44
N ALA A 102 -4.41 -4.28 1.91
CA ALA A 102 -3.67 -5.25 1.12
C ALA A 102 -4.47 -5.71 -0.11
N CYS A 103 -3.74 -6.10 -1.14
CA CYS A 103 -4.26 -6.85 -2.28
C CYS A 103 -3.62 -8.24 -2.29
N TYR A 104 -4.37 -9.24 -2.72
CA TYR A 104 -3.93 -10.63 -2.75
C TYR A 104 -4.44 -11.35 -4.00
N THR A 105 -3.74 -12.41 -4.41
CA THR A 105 -4.21 -13.31 -5.47
C THR A 105 -5.27 -14.26 -4.91
N ASN A 106 -6.48 -14.26 -5.47
CA ASN A 106 -7.56 -15.12 -5.04
C ASN A 106 -7.29 -16.57 -5.43
N LEU A 107 -7.34 -17.49 -4.46
CA LEU A 107 -7.11 -18.92 -4.68
C LEU A 107 -8.11 -19.56 -5.65
N THR A 108 -9.32 -19.02 -5.76
CA THR A 108 -10.40 -19.61 -6.56
C THR A 108 -10.40 -19.13 -8.00
N THR A 109 -10.24 -17.83 -8.23
CA THR A 109 -10.30 -17.21 -9.57
C THR A 109 -8.94 -16.93 -10.19
N LEU A 110 -7.86 -16.94 -9.39
CA LEU A 110 -6.51 -16.45 -9.76
C LEU A 110 -6.45 -14.94 -10.04
N ASP A 111 -7.55 -14.21 -9.86
CA ASP A 111 -7.59 -12.76 -10.00
C ASP A 111 -7.08 -12.07 -8.74
N GLN A 112 -6.61 -10.83 -8.90
CA GLN A 112 -6.24 -10.00 -7.76
C GLN A 112 -7.50 -9.43 -7.08
N SER A 113 -7.61 -9.60 -5.77
CA SER A 113 -8.66 -9.01 -4.93
C SER A 113 -8.02 -8.08 -3.90
N CYS A 114 -8.67 -6.96 -3.59
CA CYS A 114 -8.14 -5.96 -2.66
C CYS A 114 -9.12 -5.71 -1.52
N MET A 115 -8.58 -5.49 -0.32
CA MET A 115 -9.35 -5.07 0.84
C MET A 115 -9.82 -3.62 0.67
N SER A 116 -10.96 -3.28 1.27
CA SER A 116 -11.42 -1.90 1.38
C SER A 116 -10.39 -1.08 2.18
N PRO A 117 -10.08 0.17 1.77
CA PRO A 117 -9.10 0.99 2.45
C PRO A 117 -9.56 1.33 3.89
N SER A 118 -8.66 1.17 4.86
CA SER A 118 -8.88 1.50 6.27
C SER A 118 -7.64 2.14 6.88
N PHE A 119 -7.82 3.05 7.85
CA PHE A 119 -6.71 3.58 8.63
C PHE A 119 -6.15 2.58 9.64
N THR A 120 -6.93 1.56 9.99
CA THR A 120 -6.54 0.47 10.88
C THR A 120 -6.81 -0.85 10.17
N PRO A 121 -6.05 -1.19 9.11
CA PRO A 121 -6.24 -2.45 8.41
C PRO A 121 -5.87 -3.60 9.34
N ILE A 122 -6.76 -4.59 9.42
CA ILE A 122 -6.57 -5.84 10.17
C ILE A 122 -6.32 -6.92 9.13
N PHE A 123 -5.17 -7.59 9.19
CA PHE A 123 -4.78 -8.59 8.20
C PHE A 123 -4.96 -10.04 8.67
N VAL A 124 -5.29 -10.24 9.95
CA VAL A 124 -5.47 -11.58 10.56
C VAL A 124 -6.48 -12.41 9.75
N ASP A 125 -7.67 -11.86 9.51
CA ASP A 125 -8.75 -12.53 8.77
C ASP A 125 -8.34 -12.85 7.33
N LEU A 126 -7.50 -12.00 6.71
CA LEU A 126 -6.98 -12.25 5.37
C LEU A 126 -6.04 -13.46 5.36
N TYR A 127 -5.14 -13.56 6.34
CA TYR A 127 -4.14 -14.62 6.40
C TYR A 127 -4.76 -15.97 6.75
N ASP A 128 -5.67 -15.99 7.72
CA ASP A 128 -6.22 -17.23 8.28
C ASP A 128 -7.39 -17.77 7.45
N ASP A 129 -8.39 -16.93 7.14
CA ASP A 129 -9.63 -17.40 6.51
C ASP A 129 -9.55 -17.44 4.99
N VAL A 130 -8.99 -16.37 4.39
CA VAL A 130 -9.02 -16.19 2.93
C VAL A 130 -7.85 -16.92 2.26
N LEU A 131 -6.63 -16.69 2.74
CA LEU A 131 -5.42 -17.22 2.12
C LEU A 131 -4.96 -18.54 2.72
N LYS A 132 -5.35 -18.84 3.96
CA LYS A 132 -4.94 -20.03 4.71
C LYS A 132 -3.42 -20.20 4.70
N LEU A 133 -2.71 -19.11 5.02
CA LEU A 133 -1.25 -19.10 5.04
C LEU A 133 -0.73 -20.08 6.11
N PRO A 134 0.46 -20.68 5.91
CA PRO A 134 1.10 -21.47 6.95
C PRO A 134 1.23 -20.66 8.25
N SER A 135 0.91 -21.27 9.39
CA SER A 135 0.99 -20.62 10.71
C SER A 135 2.29 -19.85 10.99
N PRO A 136 3.50 -20.36 10.67
CA PRO A 136 4.73 -19.59 10.88
C PRO A 136 4.82 -18.35 9.99
N LEU A 137 4.24 -18.38 8.78
CA LEU A 137 4.20 -17.22 7.90
C LEU A 137 3.17 -16.20 8.37
N ALA A 138 1.96 -16.64 8.73
CA ALA A 138 0.93 -15.74 9.26
C ALA A 138 1.42 -15.00 10.52
N ALA A 139 2.15 -15.68 11.41
CA ALA A 139 2.74 -15.09 12.61
C ALA A 139 3.91 -14.11 12.32
N ALA A 140 4.63 -14.31 11.21
CA ALA A 140 5.73 -13.43 10.81
C ALA A 140 5.26 -12.11 10.18
N LEU A 141 4.05 -12.08 9.63
CA LEU A 141 3.49 -10.92 8.95
C LEU A 141 2.84 -9.92 9.93
N PRO A 142 2.80 -8.62 9.57
CA PRO A 142 2.13 -7.62 10.39
C PRO A 142 0.64 -7.92 10.47
N GLN A 143 0.10 -7.92 11.70
CA GLN A 143 -1.33 -8.14 11.94
C GLN A 143 -2.15 -6.85 11.79
N GLN A 144 -1.56 -5.70 12.12
CA GLN A 144 -2.20 -4.38 12.05
C GLN A 144 -1.19 -3.22 12.06
N PHE A 145 -1.61 -2.05 11.59
CA PHE A 145 -0.85 -0.79 11.69
C PHE A 145 -1.65 0.28 12.43
N PRO A 146 -1.58 0.37 13.76
CA PRO A 146 -2.46 1.27 14.52
C PRO A 146 -2.07 2.76 14.43
N LEU A 147 -0.77 3.08 14.42
CA LEU A 147 -0.28 4.46 14.59
C LEU A 147 0.49 5.01 13.39
N THR A 148 1.14 4.16 12.61
CA THR A 148 2.01 4.60 11.50
C THR A 148 1.18 5.17 10.34
N THR A 149 0.04 4.54 10.04
CA THR A 149 -0.90 4.95 8.98
C THR A 149 -1.57 6.28 9.28
N THR A 150 -2.02 6.48 10.53
CA THR A 150 -2.62 7.73 10.99
C THR A 150 -1.60 8.86 11.01
N ALA A 151 -0.37 8.60 11.46
CA ALA A 151 0.72 9.57 11.40
C ALA A 151 1.10 9.95 9.95
N LEU A 152 1.13 8.98 9.02
CA LEU A 152 1.33 9.26 7.59
C LEU A 152 0.21 10.12 7.02
N PHE A 153 -1.05 9.86 7.39
CA PHE A 153 -2.18 10.68 6.98
C PHE A 153 -2.07 12.12 7.52
N VAL A 154 -1.72 12.29 8.79
CA VAL A 154 -1.48 13.62 9.38
C VAL A 154 -0.37 14.36 8.65
N SER A 155 0.74 13.67 8.33
CA SER A 155 1.81 14.23 7.50
C SER A 155 1.30 14.68 6.13
N LEU A 156 0.51 13.83 5.44
CA LEU A 156 -0.07 14.14 4.14
C LEU A 156 -1.01 15.36 4.19
N ALA A 157 -1.84 15.46 5.24
CA ALA A 157 -2.71 16.61 5.46
C ALA A 157 -1.89 17.89 5.70
N LEU A 158 -0.79 17.82 6.45
CA LEU A 158 0.10 18.96 6.66
C LEU A 158 0.81 19.40 5.37
N ILE A 159 1.20 18.45 4.50
CA ILE A 159 1.72 18.76 3.15
C ILE A 159 0.65 19.48 2.33
N ALA A 160 -0.60 19.03 2.36
CA ALA A 160 -1.70 19.67 1.63
C ALA A 160 -1.97 21.10 2.13
N VAL A 161 -1.97 21.31 3.46
CA VAL A 161 -2.11 22.63 4.07
C VAL A 161 -0.94 23.54 3.69
N GLN A 162 0.29 23.02 3.72
CA GLN A 162 1.48 23.75 3.28
C GLN A 162 1.38 24.15 1.81
N PHE A 163 1.02 23.22 0.92
CA PHE A 163 0.80 23.47 -0.50
C PHE A 163 -0.24 24.57 -0.72
N LEU A 164 -1.41 24.45 -0.09
CA LEU A 164 -2.50 25.42 -0.25
C LEU A 164 -2.07 26.81 0.25
N ALA A 165 -1.39 26.89 1.40
CA ALA A 165 -0.91 28.16 1.93
C ALA A 165 0.11 28.84 1.00
N VAL A 166 1.02 28.06 0.41
CA VAL A 166 2.03 28.57 -0.55
C VAL A 166 1.39 29.01 -1.87
N VAL A 167 0.42 28.25 -2.39
CA VAL A 167 -0.34 28.61 -3.60
C VAL A 167 -1.15 29.89 -3.37
N LEU A 168 -1.93 29.97 -2.29
CA LEU A 168 -2.71 31.16 -1.94
C LEU A 168 -1.81 32.39 -1.78
N SER A 169 -0.64 32.21 -1.15
CA SER A 169 0.34 33.26 -0.98
C SER A 169 1.00 33.72 -2.29
N SER A 170 1.13 32.83 -3.28
CA SER A 170 1.70 33.16 -4.59
C SER A 170 0.64 33.83 -5.48
N ALA A 171 -0.58 33.32 -5.46
CA ALA A 171 -1.72 33.90 -6.17
C ALA A 171 -2.04 35.33 -5.67
N SER A 172 -1.89 35.60 -4.37
CA SER A 172 -2.13 36.94 -3.83
C SER A 172 -1.16 38.00 -4.35
N MET A 173 0.01 37.62 -4.87
CA MET A 173 0.98 38.56 -5.46
C MET A 173 0.52 39.09 -6.82
N HIS A 174 -0.29 38.31 -7.53
CA HIS A 174 -0.85 38.69 -8.84
C HIS A 174 -2.29 39.20 -8.74
N ALA A 175 -2.88 39.21 -7.54
CA ALA A 175 -4.28 39.54 -7.34
C ALA A 175 -4.54 41.05 -7.28
N SER A 176 -5.67 41.46 -7.86
CA SER A 176 -6.15 42.85 -7.82
C SER A 176 -6.54 43.27 -6.39
N LYS A 177 -6.76 44.59 -6.18
CA LYS A 177 -7.07 45.24 -4.88
C LYS A 177 -8.16 44.54 -4.03
N LYS A 178 -9.00 43.69 -4.61
CA LYS A 178 -10.04 42.91 -3.91
C LYS A 178 -9.50 41.82 -2.96
N LEU A 179 -8.21 41.45 -3.05
CA LEU A 179 -7.56 40.45 -2.16
C LEU A 179 -6.61 41.08 -1.13
N ALA A 180 -6.77 42.37 -0.83
CA ALA A 180 -5.89 43.12 0.10
C ALA A 180 -5.74 42.46 1.49
N LEU A 181 -6.77 41.75 1.98
CA LEU A 181 -6.71 41.04 3.26
C LEU A 181 -5.69 39.88 3.24
N VAL A 182 -5.66 39.11 2.15
CA VAL A 182 -4.72 37.98 1.99
C VAL A 182 -3.30 38.50 1.84
N ASN A 183 -3.12 39.58 1.06
CA ASN A 183 -1.82 40.21 0.91
C ASN A 183 -1.26 40.72 2.25
N LYS A 184 -2.09 41.35 3.08
CA LYS A 184 -1.68 41.80 4.44
C LYS A 184 -1.28 40.63 5.36
N ARG A 185 -1.86 39.44 5.19
CA ARG A 185 -1.56 38.24 5.99
C ARG A 185 -0.54 37.30 5.34
N GLN A 186 -0.05 37.60 4.15
CA GLN A 186 0.91 36.80 3.41
C GLN A 186 2.14 36.36 4.23
N PRO A 187 2.83 37.23 5.00
CA PRO A 187 4.00 36.81 5.77
C PRO A 187 3.63 35.83 6.90
N THR A 188 2.46 36.01 7.51
CA THR A 188 1.96 35.10 8.55
C THR A 188 1.60 33.74 7.97
N LEU A 189 0.94 33.71 6.80
CA LEU A 189 0.60 32.48 6.09
C LEU A 189 1.85 31.68 5.70
N ARG A 190 2.89 32.35 5.20
CA ARG A 190 4.16 31.69 4.84
C ARG A 190 4.91 31.13 6.04
N LYS A 191 4.94 31.86 7.16
CA LYS A 191 5.51 31.36 8.42
C LYS A 191 4.75 30.12 8.91
N ALA A 192 3.41 30.18 8.92
CA ALA A 192 2.58 29.05 9.28
C ALA A 192 2.83 27.84 8.35
N ALA A 193 2.87 28.06 7.03
CA ALA A 193 3.17 27.02 6.05
C ALA A 193 4.54 26.37 6.29
N THR A 194 5.55 27.16 6.64
CA THR A 194 6.90 26.67 6.96
C THR A 194 6.88 25.78 8.20
N VAL A 195 6.18 26.19 9.26
CA VAL A 195 6.04 25.40 10.50
C VAL A 195 5.26 24.12 10.24
N CYS A 196 4.10 24.20 9.56
CA CYS A 196 3.31 23.02 9.18
C CYS A 196 4.13 22.05 8.32
N GLY A 197 4.90 22.57 7.36
CA GLY A 197 5.77 21.77 6.51
C GLY A 197 6.89 21.07 7.28
N ALA A 198 7.54 21.76 8.20
CA ALA A 198 8.58 21.17 9.05
C ALA A 198 8.03 20.10 9.99
N VAL A 199 6.91 20.37 10.66
CA VAL A 199 6.24 19.39 11.54
C VAL A 199 5.77 18.18 10.73
N GLY A 200 5.12 18.41 9.59
CA GLY A 200 4.68 17.34 8.69
C GLY A 200 5.83 16.47 8.22
N LEU A 201 6.96 17.08 7.85
CA LEU A 201 8.16 16.35 7.41
C LEU A 201 8.70 15.43 8.50
N VAL A 202 8.82 15.93 9.74
CA VAL A 202 9.31 15.12 10.88
C VAL A 202 8.36 13.96 11.18
N VAL A 203 7.05 14.22 11.24
CA VAL A 203 6.03 13.19 11.47
C VAL A 203 6.05 12.15 10.34
N GLY A 204 6.13 12.59 9.08
CA GLY A 204 6.19 11.72 7.91
C GLY A 204 7.43 10.84 7.87
N LEU A 205 8.60 11.39 8.19
CA LEU A 205 9.86 10.63 8.28
C LEU A 205 9.81 9.60 9.41
N ALA A 206 9.34 9.98 10.59
CA ALA A 206 9.21 9.07 11.73
C ALA A 206 8.24 7.92 11.43
N ALA A 207 7.07 8.23 10.85
CA ALA A 207 6.07 7.23 10.50
C ALA A 207 6.55 6.28 9.38
N THR A 208 7.17 6.82 8.33
CA THR A 208 7.74 6.03 7.22
C THR A 208 8.89 5.15 7.72
N GLY A 209 9.74 5.68 8.59
CA GLY A 209 10.86 4.95 9.19
C GLY A 209 10.39 3.80 10.07
N ALA A 210 9.43 4.05 10.97
CA ALA A 210 8.83 3.00 11.81
C ALA A 210 8.21 1.89 10.95
N LEU A 211 7.41 2.26 9.94
CA LEU A 211 6.78 1.31 9.04
C LEU A 211 7.80 0.47 8.25
N ARG A 212 8.92 1.08 7.83
CA ARG A 212 10.02 0.37 7.15
C ARG A 212 10.71 -0.63 8.06
N VAL A 213 10.95 -0.28 9.32
CA VAL A 213 11.58 -1.19 10.29
C VAL A 213 10.65 -2.37 10.59
N ASP A 214 9.37 -2.11 10.84
CA ASP A 214 8.39 -3.16 11.14
C ASP A 214 8.21 -4.13 9.96
N LEU A 215 8.07 -3.59 8.75
CA LEU A 215 7.98 -4.40 7.54
C LEU A 215 9.31 -5.11 7.20
N GLY A 216 10.45 -4.50 7.50
CA GLY A 216 11.76 -5.14 7.33
C GLY A 216 11.90 -6.38 8.21
N LYS A 217 11.54 -6.28 9.49
CA LYS A 217 11.51 -7.43 10.41
C LYS A 217 10.57 -8.54 9.93
N ALA A 218 9.39 -8.16 9.40
CA ALA A 218 8.45 -9.12 8.84
C ALA A 218 9.02 -9.84 7.60
N VAL A 219 9.73 -9.13 6.71
CA VAL A 219 10.44 -9.72 5.57
C VAL A 219 11.50 -10.71 6.05
N ASP A 220 12.34 -10.32 7.01
CA ASP A 220 13.42 -11.17 7.54
C ASP A 220 12.87 -12.42 8.24
N ALA A 221 11.71 -12.31 8.92
CA ALA A 221 11.03 -13.45 9.53
C ALA A 221 10.39 -14.36 8.47
N ALA A 222 9.71 -13.80 7.46
CA ALA A 222 9.09 -14.55 6.39
C ALA A 222 10.12 -15.28 5.51
N ALA A 223 11.31 -14.71 5.32
CA ALA A 223 12.41 -15.34 4.57
C ALA A 223 12.96 -16.62 5.20
N LYS A 224 12.65 -16.88 6.49
CA LYS A 224 13.02 -18.12 7.19
C LYS A 224 12.02 -19.26 6.95
N VAL A 225 10.90 -18.98 6.29
CA VAL A 225 9.87 -19.98 5.97
C VAL A 225 10.16 -20.56 4.59
N ASP A 226 10.16 -21.89 4.48
CA ASP A 226 10.43 -22.58 3.22
C ASP A 226 9.41 -22.20 2.13
N ASN A 227 9.91 -22.00 0.90
CA ASN A 227 9.11 -21.64 -0.28
C ASN A 227 8.33 -20.31 -0.14
N VAL A 228 8.85 -19.37 0.64
CA VAL A 228 8.33 -18.00 0.74
C VAL A 228 9.39 -17.02 0.23
N GLN A 229 8.96 -16.11 -0.64
CA GLN A 229 9.77 -14.96 -1.04
C GLN A 229 9.06 -13.69 -0.59
N ALA A 230 9.67 -12.98 0.36
CA ALA A 230 9.20 -11.69 0.86
C ALA A 230 10.21 -10.60 0.51
N LYS A 231 9.73 -9.41 0.13
CA LYS A 231 10.57 -8.24 -0.15
C LYS A 231 9.83 -6.94 0.15
N LEU A 232 10.59 -5.90 0.48
CA LEU A 232 10.04 -4.54 0.54
C LEU A 232 9.71 -4.06 -0.87
N GLY A 233 8.54 -3.47 -1.04
CA GLY A 233 8.07 -2.95 -2.31
C GLY A 233 8.56 -1.52 -2.59
N PRO A 234 8.32 -1.01 -3.82
CA PRO A 234 8.78 0.30 -4.25
C PRO A 234 8.06 1.47 -3.56
N GLY A 235 6.98 1.23 -2.82
CA GLY A 235 6.22 2.28 -2.12
C GLY A 235 7.06 3.05 -1.10
N PHE A 236 8.04 2.41 -0.47
CA PHE A 236 8.98 3.12 0.41
C PHE A 236 9.83 4.14 -0.34
N ASN A 237 10.29 3.80 -1.54
CA ASN A 237 11.09 4.73 -2.34
C ASN A 237 10.26 5.95 -2.75
N GLN A 238 8.97 5.75 -3.03
CA GLN A 238 8.05 6.85 -3.33
C GLN A 238 7.79 7.72 -2.10
N LEU A 239 7.57 7.14 -0.92
CA LEU A 239 7.43 7.89 0.33
C LEU A 239 8.68 8.73 0.63
N PHE A 240 9.87 8.15 0.54
CA PHE A 240 11.12 8.91 0.76
C PHE A 240 11.35 9.98 -0.30
N ALA A 241 11.06 9.71 -1.57
CA ALA A 241 11.17 10.71 -2.62
C ALA A 241 10.23 11.89 -2.37
N ALA A 242 8.99 11.63 -1.94
CA ALA A 242 8.03 12.68 -1.62
C ALA A 242 8.47 13.51 -0.41
N LEU A 243 8.97 12.86 0.66
CA LEU A 243 9.50 13.56 1.84
C LEU A 243 10.77 14.35 1.51
N ALA A 244 11.62 13.87 0.60
CA ALA A 244 12.78 14.62 0.12
C ALA A 244 12.36 15.88 -0.65
N LEU A 245 11.37 15.77 -1.54
CA LEU A 245 10.79 16.93 -2.24
C LEU A 245 10.18 17.93 -1.24
N GLN A 246 9.45 17.44 -0.23
CA GLN A 246 8.92 18.29 0.84
C GLN A 246 10.05 18.98 1.62
N ALA A 247 11.14 18.28 1.93
CA ALA A 247 12.29 18.87 2.61
C ALA A 247 12.92 20.00 1.80
N VAL A 248 13.07 19.83 0.48
CA VAL A 248 13.54 20.90 -0.41
C VAL A 248 12.59 22.09 -0.37
N ALA A 249 11.28 21.88 -0.46
CA ALA A 249 10.31 22.97 -0.38
C ALA A 249 10.36 23.71 0.96
N VAL A 250 10.49 23.00 2.09
CA VAL A 250 10.66 23.60 3.41
C VAL A 250 11.96 24.42 3.47
N ALA A 251 13.07 23.89 2.96
CA ALA A 251 14.34 24.61 2.93
C ALA A 251 14.26 25.91 2.11
N LEU A 252 13.57 25.90 0.96
CA LEU A 252 13.35 27.09 0.15
C LEU A 252 12.52 28.15 0.88
N LEU A 253 11.45 27.75 1.58
CA LEU A 253 10.63 28.67 2.39
C LEU A 253 11.42 29.27 3.56
N VAL A 254 12.28 28.47 4.21
CA VAL A 254 13.17 28.94 5.27
C VAL A 254 14.19 29.94 4.73
N ALA A 255 14.85 29.62 3.61
CA ALA A 255 15.81 30.51 2.97
C ALA A 255 15.16 31.86 2.61
N GLU A 256 13.97 31.82 2.01
CA GLU A 256 13.20 33.02 1.69
C GLU A 256 12.91 33.87 2.94
N ALA A 257 12.52 33.25 4.05
CA ALA A 257 12.24 33.93 5.31
C ALA A 257 13.48 34.64 5.90
N PHE A 258 14.69 34.13 5.64
CA PHE A 258 15.94 34.78 6.04
C PHE A 258 16.35 35.90 5.09
N THR A 259 16.13 35.76 3.78
CA THR A 259 16.49 36.79 2.78
C THR A 259 15.52 37.97 2.70
N SER A 260 14.31 37.82 3.25
CA SER A 260 13.27 38.86 3.22
C SER A 260 13.40 39.91 4.34
N LYS A 261 14.41 39.79 5.21
CA LYS A 261 14.71 40.79 6.25
C LYS A 261 15.70 41.82 5.72
#